data_AF-A0A377BVU6-F1
#
_entry.id   AF-A0A377BVU6-F1
#
_cell.length_a   1.000
_cell.length_b   1.000
_cell.length_c   1.000
_cell.angle_alpha   90.00
_cell.angle_beta   90.00
_cell.angle_gamma   90.00
#
_symmetry.space_group_name_H-M   'P 1'
#
loop_
_entity.id
_entity.type
_entity.pdbx_description
1 polymer ?
#
loop_
_entity_poly.entity_id
_entity_poly.type
_entity_poly.pdbx_seq_one_letter_code
_entity_poly.pdbx_strand_id
1 'polypeptide(L)'
;MDLILEPLTPYESNVVCNANDVLHALALVPSPRLFSMVDICAPYVQAEPVMSYFDKLGDKLRHLHIVDSDGASDTHYIPGEGKMPLRGTDARYY
;
A
#
# COMPACT_ATOMS: atom_id res chain seq x y z
N MET A 1 13.41 18.61 -2.68
CA MET A 1 12.04 18.12 -2.43
C MET A 1 11.93 16.72 -2.99
N ASP A 2 11.46 15.75 -2.21
CA ASP A 2 11.17 14.38 -2.66
C ASP A 2 9.66 14.25 -2.90
N LEU A 3 9.29 13.43 -3.89
CA LEU A 3 7.90 13.10 -4.21
C LEU A 3 7.63 11.64 -3.86
N ILE A 4 6.47 11.39 -3.27
CA ILE A 4 6.04 10.06 -2.84
C ILE A 4 4.73 9.73 -3.55
N LEU A 5 4.71 8.62 -4.29
CA LEU A 5 3.54 8.09 -4.96
C LEU A 5 2.79 7.11 -4.05
N GLU A 6 1.54 7.42 -3.76
CA GLU A 6 0.61 6.55 -3.02
C GLU A 6 -0.22 5.70 -4.01
N PRO A 7 -0.13 4.35 -3.93
CA PRO A 7 -1.10 3.47 -4.56
C PRO A 7 -2.43 3.56 -3.80
N LEU A 8 -3.55 3.57 -4.53
CA LEU A 8 -4.88 3.71 -3.94
C LEU A 8 -5.66 2.40 -4.03
N THR A 9 -6.78 2.31 -3.32
CA THR A 9 -7.67 1.16 -3.49
C THR A 9 -8.29 1.15 -4.90
N PRO A 10 -8.77 0.00 -5.40
CA PRO A 10 -9.54 -0.06 -6.65
C PRO A 10 -10.87 0.72 -6.62
N TYR A 11 -11.34 1.13 -5.43
CA TYR A 11 -12.54 1.94 -5.27
C TYR A 11 -12.26 3.42 -5.58
N GLU A 12 -11.02 3.87 -5.40
CA GLU A 12 -10.59 5.26 -5.59
C GLU A 12 -9.93 5.48 -6.95
N SER A 13 -9.22 4.46 -7.47
CA SER A 13 -8.40 4.59 -8.68
C SER A 13 -8.38 3.30 -9.49
N ASN A 14 -8.06 3.45 -10.78
CA ASN A 14 -7.77 2.35 -11.68
C ASN A 14 -6.37 2.44 -12.32
N VAL A 15 -5.50 3.33 -11.80
CA VAL A 15 -4.20 3.65 -12.44
C VAL A 15 -3.03 2.97 -11.73
N VAL A 16 -2.92 3.15 -10.40
CA VAL A 16 -1.88 2.56 -9.56
C VAL A 16 -2.54 2.05 -8.30
N CYS A 17 -2.75 0.73 -8.21
CA CYS A 17 -3.52 0.15 -7.12
C CYS A 17 -2.79 -0.97 -6.38
N ASN A 18 -1.76 -1.58 -6.98
CA ASN A 18 -0.97 -2.63 -6.35
C ASN A 18 0.54 -2.38 -6.47
N ALA A 19 1.36 -3.21 -5.81
CA ALA A 19 2.81 -3.00 -5.80
C ALA A 19 3.47 -3.14 -7.19
N ASN A 20 2.90 -3.94 -8.10
CA ASN A 20 3.39 -4.05 -9.47
C ASN A 20 3.11 -2.78 -10.27
N ASP A 21 1.94 -2.15 -10.07
CA ASP A 21 1.62 -0.89 -10.72
C ASP A 21 2.58 0.22 -10.25
N VAL A 22 2.92 0.23 -8.95
CA VAL A 22 3.93 1.15 -8.41
C VAL A 22 5.28 0.94 -9.08
N LEU A 23 5.76 -0.31 -9.16
CA LEU A 23 7.00 -0.62 -9.87
C LEU A 23 6.98 -0.12 -11.32
N HIS A 24 5.87 -0.35 -12.01
CA HIS A 24 5.71 0.11 -13.39
C HIS A 24 5.72 1.64 -13.48
N ALA A 25 5.01 2.35 -12.61
CA ALA A 25 4.99 3.81 -12.55
C ALA A 25 6.39 4.40 -12.28
N LEU A 26 7.15 3.81 -11.35
CA LEU A 26 8.52 4.22 -11.07
C LEU A 26 9.47 3.95 -12.24
N ALA A 27 9.25 2.88 -13.00
CA ALA A 27 10.02 2.58 -14.21
C ALA A 27 9.74 3.57 -15.36
N LEU A 28 8.48 4.03 -15.49
CA LEU A 28 8.09 5.04 -16.48
C LEU A 28 8.66 6.44 -16.17
N VAL A 29 8.89 6.73 -14.88
CA VAL A 29 9.44 8.01 -14.42
C VAL A 29 10.70 7.73 -13.56
N PRO A 30 11.86 7.46 -14.18
CA PRO A 30 13.09 7.06 -13.49
C PRO A 30 13.80 8.23 -12.80
N SER A 31 13.08 8.97 -11.96
CA SER A 31 13.60 10.10 -11.20
C SER A 31 14.28 9.62 -9.91
N PRO A 32 15.47 10.15 -9.56
CA PRO A 32 16.10 9.88 -8.27
C PRO A 32 15.34 10.52 -7.10
N ARG A 33 14.35 11.39 -7.36
CA ARG A 33 13.54 12.11 -6.36
C ARG A 33 12.11 11.56 -6.23
N LEU A 34 11.77 10.52 -7.00
CA LEU A 34 10.47 9.84 -6.93
C LEU A 34 10.60 8.53 -6.14
N PHE A 35 9.77 8.41 -5.12
CA PHE A 35 9.64 7.29 -4.22
C PHE A 35 8.17 6.87 -4.13
N SER A 36 7.87 5.84 -3.35
CA SER A 36 6.51 5.38 -3.09
C SER A 36 6.28 5.13 -1.60
N MET A 37 5.03 4.85 -1.27
CA MET A 37 4.52 4.53 0.05
C MET A 37 3.51 3.39 -0.06
N VAL A 38 3.01 2.90 1.07
CA VAL A 38 1.87 1.99 1.08
C VAL A 38 0.89 2.40 2.17
N ASP A 39 -0.38 2.54 1.81
CA ASP A 39 -1.49 2.56 2.75
C ASP A 39 -1.96 1.12 2.85
N ILE A 40 -1.99 0.56 4.07
CA ILE A 40 -2.27 -0.87 4.25
C ILE A 40 -3.71 -1.28 3.93
N CYS A 41 -4.64 -0.33 3.74
CA CYS A 41 -5.98 -0.60 3.23
C CYS A 41 -5.93 -1.13 1.78
N ALA A 42 -5.13 -0.50 0.91
CA ALA A 42 -5.02 -0.85 -0.51
C ALA A 42 -4.62 -2.32 -0.78
N PRO A 43 -3.54 -2.87 -0.19
CA PRO A 43 -3.23 -4.29 -0.32
C PRO A 43 -4.31 -5.18 0.32
N TYR A 44 -4.86 -4.77 1.46
CA TYR A 44 -5.84 -5.59 2.20
C TYR A 44 -7.11 -5.84 1.40
N VAL A 45 -7.71 -4.81 0.80
CA VAL A 45 -8.95 -4.95 0.00
C VAL A 45 -8.74 -5.76 -1.29
N GLN A 46 -7.48 -5.89 -1.73
CA GLN A 46 -7.10 -6.67 -2.92
C GLN A 46 -6.56 -8.06 -2.59
N ALA A 47 -6.48 -8.42 -1.30
CA ALA A 47 -5.77 -9.62 -0.84
C ALA A 47 -4.33 -9.72 -1.37
N GLU A 48 -3.67 -8.58 -1.59
CA GLU A 48 -2.24 -8.51 -1.89
C GLU A 48 -1.48 -8.51 -0.55
N PRO A 49 -0.41 -9.30 -0.40
CA PRO A 49 0.44 -9.19 0.77
C PRO A 49 1.14 -7.80 0.80
N VAL A 50 0.96 -6.99 1.84
CA VAL A 50 1.66 -5.73 2.13
C VAL A 50 3.17 -5.94 2.09
N MET A 51 3.66 -7.12 2.50
CA MET A 51 5.07 -7.46 2.40
C MET A 51 5.60 -7.43 0.95
N SER A 52 4.73 -7.62 -0.04
CA SER A 52 5.07 -7.47 -1.47
C SER A 52 5.63 -6.09 -1.78
N TYR A 53 5.17 -5.02 -1.10
CA TYR A 53 5.69 -3.67 -1.29
C TYR A 53 7.14 -3.55 -0.80
N PHE A 54 7.43 -4.12 0.36
CA PHE A 54 8.78 -4.11 0.92
C PHE A 54 9.75 -4.89 0.03
N ASP A 55 9.35 -6.09 -0.42
CA ASP A 55 10.18 -6.94 -1.26
C ASP A 55 10.44 -6.33 -2.65
N LYS A 56 9.41 -5.75 -3.26
CA LYS A 56 9.50 -5.20 -4.63
C LYS A 56 10.17 -3.83 -4.66
N LEU A 57 9.82 -2.94 -3.74
CA LEU A 57 10.22 -1.54 -3.81
C LEU A 57 11.53 -1.28 -3.07
N GLY A 58 11.87 -2.08 -2.06
CA GLY A 58 13.12 -1.92 -1.32
C GLY A 58 13.34 -0.49 -0.83
N ASP A 59 14.42 0.16 -1.29
CA ASP A 59 14.74 1.54 -0.94
C ASP A 59 13.81 2.58 -1.60
N LYS A 60 12.93 2.19 -2.52
CA LYS A 60 11.91 3.10 -3.06
C LYS A 60 10.70 3.27 -2.16
N LEU A 61 10.47 2.39 -1.19
CA LEU A 61 9.41 2.55 -0.18
C LEU A 61 9.89 3.45 0.97
N ARG A 62 9.20 4.58 1.18
CA ARG A 62 9.66 5.63 2.12
C ARG A 62 8.63 6.07 3.16
N HIS A 63 7.37 5.69 3.02
CA HIS A 63 6.30 6.10 3.94
C HIS A 63 5.21 5.02 4.05
N LEU A 64 4.45 5.04 5.15
CA LEU A 64 3.44 4.03 5.48
C LEU A 64 2.24 4.72 6.14
N HIS A 65 1.03 4.42 5.67
CA HIS A 65 -0.20 4.69 6.40
C HIS A 65 -0.69 3.39 7.06
N ILE A 66 -0.93 3.46 8.38
CA ILE A 66 -1.45 2.33 9.18
C ILE A 66 -2.88 2.67 9.58
N VAL A 67 -3.82 1.92 9.03
CA VAL A 67 -5.25 2.08 9.22
C VAL A 67 -5.89 0.71 9.46
N ASP A 68 -7.18 0.69 9.77
CA ASP A 68 -7.99 -0.53 9.70
C ASP A 68 -9.05 -0.37 8.59
N SER A 69 -9.63 -1.48 8.16
CA SER A 69 -10.58 -1.53 7.04
C SER A 69 -11.62 -2.63 7.25
N ASP A 70 -12.78 -2.49 6.64
CA ASP A 70 -13.79 -3.56 6.56
C ASP A 70 -13.48 -4.60 5.48
N GLY A 71 -12.44 -4.36 4.67
CA GLY A 71 -12.01 -5.21 3.56
C GLY A 71 -12.88 -5.12 2.32
N ALA A 72 -13.82 -4.18 2.26
CA ALA A 72 -14.81 -4.08 1.19
C ALA A 72 -15.07 -2.64 0.71
N SER A 73 -14.29 -1.68 1.21
CA SER A 73 -14.37 -0.26 0.86
C SER A 73 -13.02 0.43 1.01
N ASP A 74 -12.95 1.68 0.54
CA ASP A 74 -11.85 2.63 0.79
C ASP A 74 -11.94 3.29 2.18
N THR A 75 -12.93 2.94 3.00
CA THR A 75 -13.15 3.61 4.29
C THR A 75 -12.10 3.18 5.31
N HIS A 76 -11.42 4.18 5.88
CA HIS A 76 -10.48 3.98 6.98
C HIS A 76 -11.21 3.93 8.33
N TYR A 77 -10.88 2.91 9.11
CA TYR A 77 -11.23 2.83 10.52
C TYR A 77 -10.00 3.07 11.39
N ILE A 78 -10.25 3.38 12.66
CA ILE A 78 -9.19 3.43 13.67
C ILE A 78 -8.59 2.02 13.80
N PRO A 79 -7.25 1.85 13.86
CA PRO A 79 -6.60 0.58 14.13
C PRO A 79 -7.23 -0.23 15.27
N GLY A 80 -7.82 -1.39 14.94
CA GLY A 80 -8.51 -2.29 15.86
C GLY A 80 -10.03 -2.18 15.88
N GLU A 81 -10.61 -1.25 15.11
CA GLU A 81 -12.07 -1.12 14.93
C GLU A 81 -12.60 -1.75 13.65
N GLY A 82 -11.70 -2.19 12.75
CA GLY A 82 -12.05 -2.88 11.52
C GLY A 82 -11.81 -4.40 11.60
N LYS A 83 -11.53 -4.99 10.45
CA LYS A 83 -11.34 -6.44 10.27
C LYS A 83 -9.91 -6.81 9.91
N MET A 84 -9.03 -5.82 9.75
CA MET A 84 -7.63 -6.09 9.48
C MET A 84 -6.99 -6.76 10.71
N PRO A 85 -6.18 -7.80 10.52
CA PRO A 85 -5.55 -8.52 11.62
C PRO A 85 -4.26 -7.82 12.04
N LEU A 86 -4.42 -6.63 12.63
CA LEU A 86 -3.33 -5.76 13.07
C LEU A 86 -2.64 -6.29 14.36
N ARG A 87 -3.22 -7.28 15.05
CA ARG A 87 -2.70 -7.84 16.31
C ARG A 87 -2.03 -9.21 16.11
N GLY A 88 -0.69 -9.24 16.13
CA GLY A 88 0.17 -10.35 16.58
C GLY A 88 0.10 -11.73 15.89
N THR A 89 1.24 -12.20 15.37
CA THR A 89 1.55 -13.45 14.63
C THR A 89 1.11 -13.53 13.16
N ASP A 90 0.04 -12.87 12.74
CA ASP A 90 -0.48 -12.97 11.36
C ASP A 90 -0.02 -11.86 10.41
N ALA A 91 0.58 -10.76 10.89
CA ALA A 91 0.99 -9.62 10.06
C ALA A 91 2.06 -9.94 8.99
N ARG A 92 2.63 -11.16 8.98
CA ARG A 92 3.56 -11.63 7.93
C ARG A 92 2.84 -12.30 6.75
N TYR A 93 1.57 -12.66 6.93
CA TYR A 93 0.75 -13.33 5.91
C TYR A 93 -0.22 -12.36 5.22
N TYR A 94 -0.09 -11.07 5.53
CA TYR A 94 -0.82 -9.98 4.90
C TYR A 94 0.08 -9.08 4.10
#